data_AF-F0EHQ5-F1
#
_entry.id   AF-F0EHQ5-F1
#
_cell.length_a   1.000
_cell.length_b   1.000
_cell.length_c   1.000
_cell.angle_alpha   90.00
_cell.angle_beta   90.00
_cell.angle_gamma   90.00
#
_symmetry.space_group_name_H-M   'P 1'
#
loop_
_entity.id
_entity.type
_entity.pdbx_description
1 polymer ?
#
loop_
_entity_poly.entity_id
_entity_poly.type
_entity_poly.pdbx_seq_one_letter_code
_entity_poly.pdbx_strand_id
1 'polypeptide(L)'
;MLLLVLENSRTTALFYTKTIETYEARIMSELFHAEFLQNELEDRGTRFYNVGKLTYERQGQSLQIECYVKSRRFTFTFLLPEEQPEIDTDDQEE
;
A
#
# COMPACT_ATOMS: atom_id res chain seq x y z
N MET A 1 26.25 -34.30 -4.30
CA MET A 1 25.17 -34.06 -3.31
C MET A 1 25.25 -32.71 -2.62
N LEU A 2 26.41 -32.27 -2.12
CA LEU A 2 26.56 -30.97 -1.42
C LEU A 2 26.15 -29.75 -2.26
N LEU A 3 26.42 -29.74 -3.56
CA LEU A 3 26.00 -28.67 -4.49
C LEU A 3 24.47 -28.52 -4.56
N LEU A 4 23.74 -29.65 -4.60
CA LEU A 4 22.28 -29.65 -4.62
C LEU A 4 21.68 -29.09 -3.32
N VAL A 5 22.30 -29.41 -2.18
CA VAL A 5 21.89 -28.88 -0.86
C VAL A 5 22.12 -27.38 -0.79
N LEU A 6 23.26 -26.90 -1.30
CA LEU A 6 23.56 -25.47 -1.41
C LEU A 6 22.56 -24.73 -2.31
N GLU A 7 22.26 -25.27 -3.50
CA GLU A 7 21.28 -24.67 -4.42
C GLU A 7 19.87 -24.61 -3.83
N ASN A 8 19.42 -25.67 -3.15
CA ASN A 8 18.15 -25.68 -2.45
C ASN A 8 18.12 -24.64 -1.33
N SER A 9 19.17 -24.57 -0.49
CA SER A 9 19.25 -23.59 0.60
C SER A 9 19.19 -22.14 0.08
N ARG A 10 19.89 -21.83 -1.02
CA ARG A 10 19.87 -20.52 -1.68
C ARG A 10 18.48 -20.19 -2.21
N THR A 11 17.82 -21.16 -2.85
CA THR A 11 16.47 -20.99 -3.41
C THR A 11 15.45 -20.72 -2.30
N THR A 12 15.52 -21.47 -1.21
CA THR A 12 14.66 -21.29 -0.04
C THR A 12 14.89 -19.93 0.62
N ALA A 13 16.15 -19.52 0.84
CA ALA A 13 16.45 -18.20 1.41
C ALA A 13 15.96 -17.04 0.53
N LEU A 14 16.12 -17.18 -0.79
CA LEU A 14 15.62 -16.21 -1.76
C LEU A 14 14.09 -16.13 -1.71
N PHE A 15 13.39 -17.28 -1.62
CA PHE A 15 11.94 -17.34 -1.44
C PHE A 15 11.50 -16.61 -0.17
N TYR A 16 12.08 -16.93 0.99
CA TYR A 16 11.75 -16.27 2.25
C TYR A 16 11.96 -14.75 2.17
N THR A 17 13.05 -14.32 1.55
CA THR A 17 13.31 -12.89 1.36
C THR A 17 12.23 -12.24 0.49
N LYS A 18 11.83 -12.88 -0.63
CA LYS A 18 10.73 -12.38 -1.48
C LYS A 18 9.44 -12.23 -0.69
N THR A 19 9.15 -13.24 0.13
CA THR A 19 7.92 -13.32 0.92
C THR A 19 7.88 -12.21 1.97
N ILE A 20 8.97 -12.02 2.73
CA ILE A 20 9.10 -10.93 3.70
C ILE A 20 8.91 -9.57 3.03
N GLU A 21 9.63 -9.30 1.92
CA GLU A 21 9.52 -8.02 1.19
C GLU A 21 8.09 -7.76 0.69
N THR A 22 7.38 -8.81 0.27
CA THR A 22 5.98 -8.72 -0.18
C THR A 22 5.05 -8.36 0.98
N TYR A 23 5.23 -9.00 2.14
CA TYR A 23 4.45 -8.68 3.34
C TYR A 23 4.74 -7.27 3.85
N GLU A 24 6.01 -6.85 3.88
CA GLU A 24 6.42 -5.50 4.26
C GLU A 24 5.72 -4.47 3.36
N ALA A 25 5.76 -4.67 2.04
CA ALA A 25 5.10 -3.78 1.09
C ALA A 25 3.58 -3.74 1.27
N ARG A 26 2.95 -4.89 1.54
CA ARG A 26 1.50 -4.97 1.77
C ARG A 26 1.11 -4.24 3.05
N ILE A 27 1.80 -4.49 4.16
CA ILE A 27 1.53 -3.84 5.44
C ILE A 27 1.68 -2.31 5.31
N MET A 28 2.74 -1.83 4.67
CA MET A 28 2.92 -0.39 4.40
C MET A 28 1.73 0.19 3.63
N SER A 29 1.29 -0.50 2.57
CA SER A 29 0.19 0.00 1.72
C SER A 29 -1.12 0.10 2.48
N GLU A 30 -1.44 -0.89 3.33
CA GLU A 30 -2.67 -0.92 4.13
C GLU A 30 -2.65 0.14 5.23
N LEU A 31 -1.52 0.29 5.92
CA LEU A 31 -1.33 1.33 6.95
C LEU A 31 -1.50 2.73 6.34
N PHE A 32 -0.87 2.99 5.19
CA PHE A 32 -1.00 4.27 4.51
C PHE A 32 -2.43 4.50 4.01
N HIS A 33 -3.06 3.50 3.40
CA HIS A 33 -4.44 3.63 2.91
C HIS A 33 -5.41 3.98 4.04
N ALA A 34 -5.28 3.36 5.21
CA ALA A 34 -6.08 3.71 6.38
C ALA A 34 -5.83 5.16 6.85
N GLU A 35 -4.57 5.61 6.87
CA GLU A 35 -4.21 7.00 7.21
C GLU A 35 -4.78 7.99 6.18
N PHE A 36 -4.76 7.64 4.89
CA PHE A 36 -5.28 8.46 3.79
C PHE A 36 -6.80 8.63 3.86
N LEU A 37 -7.55 7.62 4.30
CA LEU A 37 -9.00 7.73 4.47
C LEU A 37 -9.39 8.57 5.70
N GLN A 38 -8.53 8.63 6.71
CA GLN A 38 -8.82 9.35 7.96
C GLN A 38 -8.36 10.80 7.96
N ASN A 39 -7.41 11.16 7.10
CA ASN A 39 -6.82 12.48 7.05
C ASN A 39 -6.97 13.08 5.66
N GLU A 40 -7.17 14.41 5.59
CA GLU A 40 -7.14 15.15 4.32
C GLU A 40 -5.68 15.29 3.85
N LEU A 41 -5.16 14.23 3.23
CA LEU A 41 -3.85 14.24 2.58
C LEU A 41 -3.97 14.81 1.17
N GLU A 42 -2.88 15.41 0.70
CA GLU A 42 -2.75 15.82 -0.72
C GLU A 42 -2.97 14.62 -1.65
N ASP A 43 -3.45 14.87 -2.87
CA ASP A 43 -3.74 13.81 -3.85
C ASP A 43 -2.51 13.00 -4.28
N ARG A 44 -1.29 13.52 -4.11
CA ARG A 44 -0.07 12.78 -4.43
C ARG A 44 1.03 13.10 -3.42
N GLY A 45 1.93 12.16 -3.21
CA GLY A 45 3.03 12.39 -2.30
C GLY A 45 3.96 11.21 -2.10
N THR A 46 4.83 11.35 -1.10
CA THR A 46 5.77 10.31 -0.70
C THR A 46 5.80 10.21 0.82
N ARG A 47 5.77 8.98 1.34
CA ARG A 47 5.95 8.64 2.75
C ARG A 47 7.14 7.71 2.93
N PHE A 48 7.81 7.85 4.06
CA PHE A 48 8.94 7.01 4.44
C PHE A 48 8.57 6.16 5.65
N TYR A 49 8.91 4.88 5.58
CA TYR A 49 8.77 3.91 6.64
C TYR A 49 10.14 3.29 6.94
N ASN A 50 10.28 2.62 8.08
CA ASN A 50 11.55 1.98 8.46
C ASN A 50 12.05 0.95 7.44
N VAL A 51 11.13 0.32 6.71
CA VAL A 51 11.42 -0.77 5.77
C VAL A 51 11.53 -0.30 4.30
N GLY A 52 11.19 0.95 4.01
CA GLY A 52 11.16 1.46 2.63
C GLY A 52 10.43 2.79 2.47
N LYS A 53 10.16 3.16 1.22
CA LYS A 53 9.37 4.36 0.90
C LYS A 53 8.12 3.98 0.11
N LEU A 54 7.12 4.83 0.19
CA LEU A 54 5.85 4.69 -0.49
C LEU A 54 5.59 5.98 -1.26
N THR A 55 5.26 5.88 -2.53
CA THR A 55 4.72 7.00 -3.32
C THR A 55 3.28 6.73 -3.64
N TYR A 56 2.44 7.76 -3.65
CA TYR A 56 1.02 7.57 -3.89
C TYR A 56 0.46 8.68 -4.77
N GLU A 57 -0.62 8.36 -5.47
CA GLU A 57 -1.36 9.25 -6.35
C GLU A 57 -2.84 8.85 -6.39
N ARG A 58 -3.72 9.81 -6.14
CA ARG A 58 -5.17 9.69 -6.31
C ARG A 58 -5.51 9.88 -7.78
N GLN A 59 -6.21 8.91 -8.34
CA GLN A 59 -6.70 8.90 -9.71
C GLN A 59 -8.22 8.74 -9.66
N GLY A 60 -8.92 9.87 -9.49
CA GLY A 60 -10.38 9.92 -9.34
C GLY A 60 -10.86 9.16 -8.09
N GLN A 61 -11.60 8.07 -8.29
CA GLN A 61 -12.11 7.18 -7.24
C GLN A 61 -11.12 6.08 -6.84
N SER A 62 -9.87 6.14 -7.30
CA SER A 62 -8.86 5.16 -6.94
C SER A 62 -7.62 5.82 -6.35
N LEU A 63 -6.95 5.11 -5.45
CA LEU A 63 -5.67 5.48 -4.89
C LEU A 63 -4.64 4.46 -5.35
N GLN A 64 -3.66 4.91 -6.14
CA GLN A 64 -2.52 4.11 -6.54
C GLN A 64 -1.38 4.33 -5.55
N ILE A 65 -0.84 3.23 -5.03
CA ILE A 65 0.25 3.21 -4.06
C ILE A 65 1.40 2.38 -4.63
N GLU A 66 2.59 2.95 -4.71
CA GLU A 66 3.81 2.24 -5.06
C GLU A 66 4.76 2.15 -3.86
N CYS A 67 4.99 0.94 -3.37
CA CYS A 67 5.92 0.64 -2.30
C CYS A 67 7.28 0.23 -2.88
N TYR A 68 8.33 0.87 -2.40
CA TYR A 68 9.73 0.55 -2.70
C TYR A 68 10.36 -0.06 -1.45
N VAL A 69 10.49 -1.38 -1.44
CA VAL A 69 11.11 -2.16 -0.35
C VAL A 69 12.39 -2.76 -0.87
N LYS A 70 13.52 -2.33 -0.29
CA LYS A 70 14.88 -2.70 -0.75
C LYS A 70 15.05 -2.45 -2.25
N SER A 71 15.23 -3.51 -3.05
CA SER A 71 15.43 -3.44 -4.50
C SER A 71 14.15 -3.72 -5.30
N ARG A 72 12.99 -3.84 -4.65
CA ARG A 72 11.73 -4.21 -5.30
C ARG A 72 10.70 -3.11 -5.21
N ARG A 73 9.89 -3.07 -6.27
CA ARG A 73 8.73 -2.21 -6.37
C ARG A 73 7.48 -3.06 -6.37
N PHE A 74 6.50 -2.66 -5.58
CA PHE A 74 5.18 -3.26 -5.49
C PHE A 74 4.15 -2.16 -5.72
N THR A 75 3.12 -2.46 -6.51
CA THR A 75 2.03 -1.52 -6.79
C THR A 75 0.72 -2.08 -6.26
N PHE A 76 -0.02 -1.24 -5.57
CA PHE A 76 -1.34 -1.53 -5.02
C PHE A 76 -2.31 -0.46 -5.48
N THR A 77 -3.55 -0.87 -5.74
CA THR A 77 -4.63 0.04 -6.13
C THR A 77 -5.80 -0.21 -5.19
N PHE A 78 -6.28 0.86 -4.56
CA PHE A 78 -7.42 0.83 -3.65
C PHE A 78 -8.55 1.67 -4.25
N LEU A 79 -9.79 1.26 -4.03
CA LEU A 79 -10.97 2.06 -4.36
C LEU A 79 -11.28 2.96 -3.17
N LEU A 80 -11.47 4.25 -3.44
CA LEU A 80 -11.89 5.22 -2.44
C LEU A 80 -13.41 5.18 -2.34
N PRO A 81 -13.98 5.28 -1.12
CA PRO A 81 -15.43 5.39 -0.95
C PRO A 81 -15.94 6.66 -1.63
N GLU A 82 -17.13 6.58 -2.24
CA GLU A 82 -17.82 7.76 -2.75
C GLU A 82 -18.21 8.66 -1.57
N GLU A 83 -17.96 9.97 -1.70
CA GLU A 83 -18.49 10.96 -0.74
C GLU A 83 -20.00 10.79 -0.68
N GLN A 84 -20.53 10.42 0.49
CA GLN A 84 -21.98 10.38 0.68
C GLN A 84 -22.51 11.80 0.48
N PRO A 85 -23.56 12.01 -0.32
CA PRO A 85 -24.15 13.33 -0.45
C PRO A 85 -24.60 13.79 0.95
N GLU A 86 -24.22 15.00 1.33
CA GLU A 86 -24.83 15.67 2.48
C GLU A 86 -26.34 15.69 2.23
N ILE A 87 -27.08 14.95 3.06
CA ILE A 87 -28.54 15.05 3.05
C ILE A 87 -28.85 16.39 3.69
N ASP A 88 -29.21 17.36 2.86
CA ASP A 88 -29.75 18.64 3.30
C ASP A 88 -31.08 18.37 4.01
N THR A 89 -31.04 18.32 5.34
CA THR A 89 -32.25 18.25 6.18
C THR A 89 -32.59 19.64 6.72
N ASP A 90 -32.62 20.65 5.86
CA ASP A 90 -33.39 21.86 6.08
C ASP A 90 -34.57 21.83 5.10
N ASP A 91 -35.72 21.32 5.55
CA ASP A 91 -37.07 21.72 5.12
C ASP A 91 -38.10 20.68 5.54
N GLN A 92 -38.47 20.65 6.84
CA GLN A 92 -39.82 20.28 7.28
C GLN A 92 -40.15 21.02 8.60
N GLU A 93 -40.30 22.34 8.53
CA GLU A 93 -41.20 23.07 9.44
C GLU A 93 -42.58 23.15 8.78
N GLU A 94 -43.55 22.35 9.25
CA GLU A 94 -44.99 22.65 9.21
C GLU A 94 -45.67 22.22 10.51
#